data_AF-A0A2D5FE10-F1
#
_entry.id   AF-A0A2D5FE10-F1
#
_cell.length_a   1.000
_cell.length_b   1.000
_cell.length_c   1.000
_cell.angle_alpha   90.00
_cell.angle_beta   90.00
_cell.angle_gamma   90.00
#
_symmetry.space_group_name_H-M   'P 1'
#
loop_
_entity.id
_entity.type
_entity.pdbx_description
1 polymer ?
#
loop_
_entity_poly.entity_id
_entity_poly.type
_entity_poly.pdbx_seq_one_letter_code
_entity_poly.pdbx_strand_id
1 'polypeptide(L)'
;VTIPKRTYLSVPMSIMHAGGEVVFEDRDWKGIYQLKPYPIYDSAKRFTSDMYIPGTAMCLSFHIKKLLSIGKGGMILTDNYKMVEWLKKARYEGRGEVNYKDDSIETLGWNMYMTPQQAAHGLSLMQNYPEHVDDLAENNGYRDLTEFPVFKGCRVV
;
A
#
# COMPACT_ATOMS: atom_id res chain seq x y z
N VAL A 1 -3.94 -10.91 10.79
CA VAL A 1 -4.49 -9.88 9.89
C VAL A 1 -5.47 -10.55 8.95
N THR A 2 -6.74 -10.16 9.00
CA THR A 2 -7.78 -10.74 8.12
C THR A 2 -7.91 -9.92 6.84
N ILE A 3 -7.80 -10.58 5.69
CA ILE A 3 -7.89 -9.99 4.34
C ILE A 3 -8.68 -10.89 3.39
N PRO A 4 -9.28 -10.34 2.30
CA PRO A 4 -9.91 -11.14 1.26
C PRO A 4 -8.92 -12.13 0.65
N LYS A 5 -9.37 -13.37 0.43
CA LYS A 5 -8.58 -14.40 -0.26
C LYS A 5 -8.38 -14.12 -1.74
N ARG A 6 -9.24 -13.31 -2.36
CA ARG A 6 -9.12 -12.86 -3.75
C ARG A 6 -8.55 -11.45 -3.79
N THR A 7 -7.23 -11.33 -3.63
CA THR A 7 -6.51 -10.05 -3.71
C THR A 7 -5.13 -10.22 -4.34
N TYR A 8 -4.35 -9.14 -4.43
CA TYR A 8 -3.01 -9.19 -4.98
C TYR A 8 -2.02 -9.83 -3.98
N LEU A 9 -1.19 -10.74 -4.51
CA LEU A 9 -0.26 -11.59 -3.75
C LEU A 9 0.69 -10.84 -2.80
N SER A 10 1.04 -9.58 -3.13
CA SER A 10 2.00 -8.84 -2.31
C SER A 10 1.43 -8.49 -0.93
N VAL A 11 0.11 -8.42 -0.77
CA VAL A 11 -0.53 -7.98 0.47
C VAL A 11 -0.33 -9.00 1.60
N PRO A 12 -0.70 -10.29 1.44
CA PRO A 12 -0.37 -11.29 2.45
C PRO A 12 1.14 -11.45 2.66
N MET A 13 1.95 -11.33 1.59
CA MET A 13 3.41 -11.40 1.72
C MET A 13 3.97 -10.27 2.59
N SER A 14 3.48 -9.04 2.42
CA SER A 14 3.87 -7.90 3.26
C SER A 14 3.48 -8.10 4.73
N ILE A 15 2.29 -8.68 4.99
CA ILE A 15 1.87 -9.02 6.35
C ILE A 15 2.84 -10.04 6.97
N MET A 16 3.18 -11.10 6.24
CA MET A 16 4.09 -12.14 6.72
C MET A 16 5.51 -11.62 6.92
N HIS A 17 6.01 -10.78 6.01
CA HIS A 17 7.32 -10.13 6.16
C HIS A 17 7.39 -9.18 7.37
N ALA A 18 6.26 -8.59 7.76
CA ALA A 18 6.15 -7.81 9.00
C ALA A 18 6.01 -8.68 10.26
N GLY A 19 6.07 -10.01 10.14
CA GLY A 19 5.90 -10.97 11.25
C GLY A 19 4.44 -11.23 11.63
N GLY A 20 3.48 -10.79 10.82
CA GLY A 20 2.05 -11.01 11.07
C GLY A 20 1.55 -12.34 10.51
N GLU A 21 0.54 -12.92 11.17
CA GLU A 21 -0.19 -14.07 10.65
C GLU A 21 -1.31 -13.62 9.70
N VAL A 22 -1.41 -14.24 8.52
CA VAL A 22 -2.49 -14.00 7.56
C VAL A 22 -3.67 -14.90 7.85
N VAL A 23 -4.86 -14.30 7.87
CA VAL A 23 -6.16 -14.99 7.89
C VAL A 23 -6.92 -14.57 6.65
N PHE A 24 -7.34 -15.52 5.83
CA PHE A 24 -8.10 -15.26 4.62
C PHE A 24 -9.60 -15.30 4.90
N GLU A 25 -10.36 -14.35 4.34
CA GLU A 25 -11.84 -14.36 4.34
C GLU A 25 -12.37 -14.45 2.89
N ASP A 26 -13.48 -15.17 2.68
CA ASP A 26 -14.21 -15.14 1.40
C ASP A 26 -15.11 -13.91 1.37
N ARG A 27 -14.56 -12.79 0.86
CA ARG A 27 -15.23 -11.50 0.86
C ARG A 27 -15.04 -10.79 -0.47
N ASP A 28 -16.14 -10.33 -1.05
CA ASP A 28 -16.11 -9.40 -2.17
C ASP A 28 -15.73 -7.99 -1.73
N TRP A 29 -14.96 -7.30 -2.58
CA TRP A 29 -14.50 -5.95 -2.34
C TRP A 29 -14.36 -5.18 -3.66
N LYS A 30 -14.47 -3.86 -3.61
CA LYS A 30 -14.34 -2.96 -4.76
C LYS A 30 -13.42 -1.80 -4.39
N GLY A 31 -12.32 -1.64 -5.13
CA GLY A 31 -11.36 -0.54 -4.97
C GLY A 31 -10.46 -0.62 -3.74
N ILE A 32 -11.04 -0.96 -2.60
CA ILE A 32 -10.42 -0.89 -1.28
C ILE A 32 -10.93 -1.98 -0.35
N TYR A 33 -10.08 -2.45 0.56
CA TYR A 33 -10.47 -3.26 1.71
C TYR A 33 -9.53 -3.05 2.89
N GLN A 34 -10.02 -3.36 4.09
CA GLN A 34 -9.27 -3.22 5.35
C GLN A 34 -8.43 -4.46 5.65
N LEU A 35 -7.24 -4.25 6.19
CA LEU A 35 -6.39 -5.27 6.80
C LEU A 35 -6.78 -5.41 8.29
N LYS A 36 -7.87 -6.14 8.57
CA LYS A 36 -8.46 -6.21 9.92
C LYS A 36 -7.52 -6.85 10.96
N PRO A 37 -7.57 -6.42 12.23
CA PRO A 37 -8.39 -5.33 12.77
C PRO A 37 -7.73 -3.95 12.65
N TYR A 38 -6.58 -3.85 11.98
CA TYR A 38 -5.81 -2.61 11.92
C TYR A 38 -6.52 -1.56 11.05
N PRO A 39 -6.39 -0.26 11.35
CA PRO A 39 -6.93 0.83 10.52
C PRO A 39 -6.05 1.04 9.27
N ILE A 40 -5.64 -0.05 8.61
CA ILE A 40 -4.83 -0.06 7.40
C ILE A 40 -5.72 -0.53 6.27
N TYR A 41 -5.71 0.18 5.15
CA TYR A 41 -6.49 -0.16 3.97
C TYR A 41 -5.56 -0.35 2.77
N ASP A 42 -5.76 -1.46 2.07
CA ASP A 42 -5.25 -1.57 0.71
C ASP A 42 -6.23 -0.88 -0.22
N SER A 43 -5.83 0.28 -0.74
CA SER A 43 -6.55 1.11 -1.70
C SER A 43 -5.86 1.13 -3.07
N ALA A 44 -5.07 0.10 -3.41
CA ALA A 44 -4.29 0.06 -4.65
C ALA A 44 -5.14 0.06 -5.93
N LYS A 45 -6.48 -0.01 -5.85
CA LYS A 45 -7.41 0.06 -6.98
C LYS A 45 -8.27 1.34 -6.95
N ARG A 46 -8.08 2.24 -5.97
CA ARG A 46 -8.81 3.50 -5.84
C ARG A 46 -7.85 4.69 -5.96
N PHE A 47 -8.24 5.69 -6.74
CA PHE A 47 -7.57 6.99 -6.77
C PHE A 47 -8.54 8.05 -7.31
N THR A 48 -9.19 8.80 -6.43
CA THR A 48 -10.22 9.81 -6.77
C THR A 48 -10.31 10.85 -5.64
N SER A 49 -10.94 12.00 -5.88
CA SER A 49 -11.21 12.99 -4.84
C SER A 49 -12.03 12.43 -3.67
N ASP A 50 -11.85 13.04 -2.49
CA ASP A 50 -12.53 12.69 -1.24
C ASP A 50 -12.41 11.20 -0.81
N MET A 51 -11.42 10.49 -1.33
CA MET A 51 -11.25 9.06 -1.04
C MET A 51 -10.71 8.74 0.36
N TYR A 52 -10.11 9.71 1.04
CA TYR A 52 -9.40 9.49 2.30
C TYR A 52 -10.37 9.16 3.44
N ILE A 53 -10.05 8.14 4.23
CA ILE A 53 -10.81 7.74 5.41
C ILE A 53 -10.06 8.25 6.65
N PRO A 54 -10.63 9.20 7.43
CA PRO A 54 -9.97 9.75 8.62
C PRO A 54 -9.60 8.67 9.66
N GLY A 55 -8.48 8.88 10.35
CA GLY A 55 -7.96 7.95 11.36
C GLY A 55 -7.36 6.65 10.80
N THR A 56 -7.05 6.61 9.50
CA THR A 56 -6.53 5.41 8.83
C THR A 56 -5.20 5.63 8.13
N ALA A 57 -4.56 4.52 7.74
CA ALA A 57 -3.45 4.47 6.80
C ALA A 57 -3.92 3.78 5.51
N MET A 58 -4.02 4.54 4.41
CA MET A 58 -4.45 4.03 3.11
C MET A 58 -3.26 3.86 2.17
N CYS A 59 -3.02 2.64 1.70
CA CYS A 59 -1.94 2.32 0.78
C CYS A 59 -2.40 2.48 -0.68
N LEU A 60 -1.73 3.35 -1.44
CA LEU A 60 -1.93 3.55 -2.87
C LEU A 60 -0.86 2.84 -3.68
N SER A 61 -1.23 2.47 -4.91
CA SER A 61 -0.29 1.93 -5.89
C SER A 61 -0.33 2.75 -7.16
N PHE A 62 0.86 3.10 -7.66
CA PHE A 62 1.06 3.80 -8.92
C PHE A 62 1.79 2.92 -9.94
N HIS A 63 1.58 1.61 -9.86
CA HIS A 63 2.10 0.67 -10.86
C HIS A 63 1.53 1.00 -12.25
N ILE A 64 2.22 0.60 -13.34
CA ILE A 64 1.82 0.87 -14.74
C ILE A 64 0.42 0.37 -15.16
N LYS A 65 -0.23 -0.43 -14.30
CA LYS A 65 -1.59 -0.95 -14.52
C LYS A 65 -2.64 -0.21 -13.66
N LYS A 66 -2.25 0.86 -12.96
CA LYS A 66 -3.11 1.60 -12.02
C LYS A 66 -3.60 2.89 -12.64
N LEU A 67 -4.57 3.53 -11.99
CA LEU A 67 -5.21 4.74 -12.51
C LEU A 67 -4.18 5.86 -12.78
N LEU A 68 -3.30 6.14 -11.82
CA LEU A 68 -2.13 6.99 -12.02
C LEU A 68 -0.88 6.11 -12.22
N SER A 69 -0.47 5.93 -13.47
CA SER A 69 0.56 4.97 -13.89
C SER A 69 1.96 5.57 -13.98
N ILE A 70 2.76 5.52 -12.91
CA ILE A 70 4.15 6.06 -12.88
C ILE A 70 5.22 4.97 -13.06
N GLY A 71 4.82 3.78 -13.54
CA GLY A 71 5.69 2.61 -13.65
C GLY A 71 5.68 1.75 -12.38
N LYS A 72 6.43 2.16 -11.34
CA LYS A 72 6.46 1.51 -10.03
C LYS A 72 6.54 2.55 -8.91
N GLY A 73 5.50 2.65 -8.10
CA GLY A 73 5.48 3.53 -6.93
C GLY A 73 4.23 3.33 -6.10
N GLY A 74 4.13 4.07 -5.00
CA GLY A 74 2.99 4.04 -4.10
C GLY A 74 3.03 5.22 -3.12
N MET A 75 1.99 5.30 -2.29
CA MET A 75 1.84 6.34 -1.28
C MET A 75 1.09 5.77 -0.08
N ILE A 76 1.32 6.33 1.11
CA ILE A 76 0.49 6.06 2.27
C ILE A 76 -0.19 7.38 2.65
N LEU A 77 -1.52 7.40 2.68
CA LEU A 77 -2.31 8.53 3.16
C LEU A 77 -2.66 8.31 4.63
N THR A 78 -2.35 9.27 5.50
CA THR A 78 -2.72 9.23 6.92
C THR A 78 -2.74 10.63 7.54
N ASP A 79 -3.59 10.81 8.55
CA ASP A 79 -3.66 12.00 9.42
C ASP A 79 -2.85 11.81 10.72
N ASN A 80 -2.23 10.64 10.92
CA ASN A 80 -1.38 10.36 12.08
C ASN A 80 0.04 10.89 11.86
N TYR A 81 0.35 12.05 12.43
CA TYR A 81 1.66 12.70 12.28
C TYR A 81 2.83 11.82 12.76
N LYS A 82 2.69 11.12 13.90
CA LYS A 82 3.75 10.24 14.41
C LYS A 82 4.05 9.09 13.44
N MET A 83 3.01 8.57 12.78
CA MET A 83 3.17 7.57 11.73
C MET A 83 3.92 8.15 10.53
N VAL A 84 3.63 9.38 10.11
CA VAL A 84 4.36 10.06 9.02
C VAL A 84 5.84 10.19 9.35
N GLU A 85 6.20 10.64 10.56
CA GLU A 85 7.59 10.76 11.00
C GLU A 85 8.33 9.42 10.93
N TRP A 86 7.70 8.35 11.45
CA TRP A 86 8.26 7.02 11.40
C TRP A 86 8.39 6.49 9.96
N LEU A 87 7.37 6.65 9.12
CA LEU A 87 7.36 6.20 7.72
C LEU A 87 8.42 6.92 6.87
N LYS A 88 8.66 8.21 7.12
CA LYS A 88 9.70 8.99 6.41
C LYS A 88 11.11 8.45 6.69
N LYS A 89 11.37 7.98 7.92
CA LYS A 89 12.62 7.30 8.27
C LYS A 89 12.65 5.87 7.73
N ALA A 90 11.58 5.11 7.97
CA ALA A 90 11.49 3.69 7.60
C ALA A 90 11.65 3.46 6.09
N ARG A 91 11.14 4.35 5.23
CA ARG A 91 11.29 4.23 3.77
C ARG A 91 12.71 4.47 3.24
N TYR A 92 13.61 4.98 4.09
CA TYR A 92 14.98 5.35 3.71
C TYR A 92 15.98 4.87 4.76
N GLU A 93 15.98 3.56 5.00
CA GLU A 93 16.95 2.86 5.85
C GLU A 93 17.04 3.38 7.30
N GLY A 94 15.97 4.00 7.80
CA GLY A 94 15.92 4.58 9.15
C GLY A 94 16.48 6.01 9.23
N ARG A 95 16.87 6.60 8.10
CA ARG A 95 17.53 7.91 8.04
C ARG A 95 16.56 9.07 8.22
N GLY A 96 17.00 10.07 8.96
CA GLY A 96 16.35 11.37 9.05
C GLY A 96 16.58 12.26 7.82
N GLU A 97 15.98 13.44 7.85
CA GLU A 97 16.16 14.48 6.82
C GLU A 97 17.40 15.36 7.11
N VAL A 98 18.52 14.71 7.42
CA VAL A 98 19.82 15.35 7.71
C VAL A 98 20.93 14.71 6.87
N ASN A 99 22.13 15.30 6.91
CA ASN A 99 23.28 14.67 6.27
C ASN A 99 23.54 13.31 6.94
N TYR A 100 23.75 12.26 6.14
CA TYR A 100 23.97 10.90 6.65
C TYR A 100 25.09 10.81 7.69
N LYS A 101 26.14 11.62 7.55
CA LYS A 101 27.28 11.61 8.48
C LYS A 101 26.92 12.15 9.87
N ASP A 102 25.88 12.96 9.95
CA ASP A 102 25.40 13.60 11.17
C ASP A 102 24.13 12.93 11.70
N ASP A 103 23.67 11.85 11.04
CA ASP A 103 22.41 11.17 11.35
C ASP A 103 22.60 10.07 12.41
N SER A 104 21.64 9.98 13.32
CA SER A 104 21.58 8.93 14.33
C SER A 104 20.53 7.90 13.91
N ILE A 105 21.00 6.71 13.49
CA ILE A 105 20.12 5.66 12.99
C ILE A 105 19.60 4.81 14.16
N GLU A 106 18.37 5.08 14.59
CA GLU A 106 17.76 4.46 15.78
C GLU A 106 16.84 3.28 15.44
N THR A 107 16.42 3.14 14.18
CA THR A 107 15.45 2.14 13.75
C THR A 107 15.88 1.49 12.44
N LEU A 108 15.63 0.19 12.30
CA LEU A 108 15.77 -0.49 11.01
C LEU A 108 14.75 0.08 10.01
N GLY A 109 15.16 0.22 8.75
CA GLY A 109 14.30 0.64 7.65
C GLY A 109 14.58 -0.14 6.37
N TRP A 110 14.03 0.37 5.28
CA TRP A 110 14.11 -0.20 3.94
C TRP A 110 14.54 0.87 2.94
N ASN A 111 15.03 0.44 1.78
CA ASN A 111 15.21 1.32 0.63
C ASN A 111 13.93 1.32 -0.22
N MET A 112 12.94 2.14 0.18
CA MET A 112 11.59 2.17 -0.40
C MET A 112 11.11 3.60 -0.71
N TYR A 113 12.02 4.56 -0.82
CA TYR A 113 11.66 5.92 -1.22
C TYR A 113 11.29 5.97 -2.71
N MET A 114 10.31 6.80 -3.04
CA MET A 114 10.03 7.14 -4.44
C MET A 114 11.12 8.09 -4.94
N THR A 115 11.72 7.79 -6.09
CA THR A 115 12.77 8.66 -6.63
C THR A 115 12.18 10.00 -7.11
N PRO A 116 12.96 11.10 -7.07
CA PRO A 116 12.51 12.39 -7.58
C PRO A 116 12.03 12.34 -9.04
N GLN A 117 12.65 11.49 -9.88
CA GLN A 117 12.25 11.30 -11.27
C GLN A 117 10.85 10.67 -11.39
N GLN A 118 10.56 9.64 -10.58
CA GLN A 118 9.23 9.01 -10.54
C GLN A 118 8.18 9.97 -9.99
N ALA A 119 8.52 10.74 -8.96
CA ALA A 119 7.63 11.75 -8.40
C ALA A 119 7.31 12.86 -9.42
N ALA A 120 8.31 13.36 -10.15
CA ALA A 120 8.12 14.37 -11.20
C ALA A 120 7.22 13.85 -12.34
N HIS A 121 7.42 12.59 -12.76
CA HIS A 121 6.53 11.94 -13.72
C HIS A 121 5.09 11.88 -13.20
N GLY A 122 4.91 11.45 -11.94
CA GLY A 122 3.58 11.40 -11.31
C GLY A 122 2.89 12.75 -11.24
N LEU A 123 3.61 13.81 -10.86
CA LEU A 123 3.09 15.18 -10.85
C LEU A 123 2.65 15.63 -12.25
N SER A 124 3.42 15.31 -13.29
CA SER A 124 3.07 15.62 -14.68
C SER A 124 1.77 14.93 -15.11
N LEU A 125 1.62 13.63 -14.83
CA LEU A 125 0.38 12.89 -15.10
C LEU A 125 -0.82 13.44 -14.32
N MET A 126 -0.59 13.84 -13.06
CA MET A 126 -1.64 14.32 -12.18
C MET A 126 -2.26 15.66 -12.63
N GLN A 127 -1.53 16.46 -13.42
CA GLN A 127 -2.05 17.73 -13.97
C GLN A 127 -3.30 17.55 -14.84
N ASN A 128 -3.45 16.40 -15.48
CA ASN A 128 -4.60 16.08 -16.34
C ASN A 128 -5.45 14.95 -15.75
N TYR A 129 -5.21 14.58 -14.49
CA TYR A 129 -5.96 13.49 -13.86
C TYR A 129 -7.37 13.97 -13.48
N PRO A 130 -8.42 13.23 -13.85
CA PRO A 130 -9.79 13.63 -13.52
C PRO A 130 -10.03 13.62 -12.02
N GLU A 131 -10.85 14.57 -11.55
CA GLU A 131 -11.19 14.71 -10.13
C GLU A 131 -11.96 13.48 -9.61
N HIS A 132 -12.96 13.03 -10.37
CA HIS A 132 -13.79 11.88 -10.04
C HIS A 132 -13.51 10.70 -10.98
N VAL A 133 -13.16 9.56 -10.39
CA VAL A 133 -12.77 8.34 -11.12
C VAL A 133 -13.32 7.11 -10.41
N ASP A 134 -13.94 6.21 -11.16
CA ASP A 134 -14.37 4.93 -10.63
C ASP A 134 -13.20 4.05 -10.21
N ASP A 135 -13.44 3.20 -9.22
CA ASP A 135 -12.47 2.17 -8.81
C ASP A 135 -12.06 1.30 -10.00
N LEU A 136 -10.76 1.03 -10.11
CA LEU A 136 -10.23 0.17 -11.15
C LEU A 136 -10.73 -1.26 -10.96
N ALA A 137 -11.46 -1.77 -11.95
CA ALA A 137 -11.88 -3.17 -11.98
C ALA A 137 -10.68 -4.13 -12.13
N GLU A 138 -10.90 -5.40 -11.81
CA GLU A 138 -9.99 -6.49 -12.15
C GLU A 138 -10.72 -7.45 -13.08
N ASN A 139 -10.30 -7.50 -14.35
CA ASN A 139 -10.91 -8.39 -15.33
C ASN A 139 -10.69 -9.84 -14.88
N ASN A 140 -11.77 -10.62 -14.77
CA ASN A 140 -11.79 -11.98 -14.22
C ASN A 140 -11.44 -12.08 -12.73
N GLY A 141 -11.36 -10.96 -12.01
CA GLY A 141 -11.07 -10.92 -10.58
C GLY A 141 -9.66 -11.42 -10.23
N TYR A 142 -9.40 -11.49 -8.92
CA TYR A 142 -8.18 -12.12 -8.40
C TYR A 142 -8.40 -13.62 -8.21
N ARG A 143 -7.36 -14.40 -8.52
CA ARG A 143 -7.30 -15.81 -8.16
C ARG A 143 -7.39 -15.96 -6.64
N ASP A 144 -8.03 -17.04 -6.18
CA ASP A 144 -8.03 -17.41 -4.78
C ASP A 144 -6.60 -17.71 -4.31
N LEU A 145 -6.09 -16.89 -3.39
CA LEU A 145 -4.72 -17.00 -2.92
C LEU A 145 -4.49 -18.27 -2.10
N THR A 146 -5.52 -18.87 -1.51
CA THR A 146 -5.39 -20.11 -0.72
C THR A 146 -4.96 -21.32 -1.57
N GLU A 147 -5.11 -21.24 -2.89
CA GLU A 147 -4.65 -22.27 -3.82
C GLU A 147 -3.12 -22.31 -3.99
N PHE A 148 -2.40 -21.24 -3.66
CA PHE A 148 -0.94 -21.22 -3.81
C PHE A 148 -0.26 -21.96 -2.64
N PRO A 149 0.78 -22.79 -2.91
CA PRO A 149 1.46 -23.57 -1.88
C PRO A 149 1.97 -22.74 -0.69
N VAL A 150 2.47 -21.52 -0.93
CA VAL A 150 3.00 -20.63 0.10
C VAL A 150 1.96 -20.20 1.14
N PHE A 151 0.67 -20.28 0.79
CA PHE A 151 -0.45 -19.84 1.64
C PHE A 151 -1.26 -21.00 2.23
N LYS A 152 -0.90 -22.26 1.96
CA LYS A 152 -1.64 -23.44 2.47
C LYS A 152 -1.69 -23.55 4.00
N GLY A 153 -0.72 -22.96 4.69
CA GLY A 153 -0.69 -22.92 6.16
C GLY A 153 -1.49 -21.76 6.78
N CYS A 154 -2.02 -20.84 5.97
CA CYS A 154 -2.80 -19.70 6.46
C CYS A 154 -4.20 -20.14 6.89
N ARG A 155 -4.74 -19.49 7.93
CA ARG A 155 -6.12 -19.74 8.38
C ARG A 155 -7.12 -19.16 7.38
N VAL A 156 -8.28 -19.79 7.26
CA VAL A 156 -9.40 -19.31 6.43
C VAL A 156 -10.65 -19.22 7.30
N VAL A 157 -11.39 -18.11 7.21
CA VAL A 157 -12.62 -17.83 7.97
C VAL A 157 -13.75 -17.37 7.06
#